data_AF-A0A7M3MYS3-F1
#
_entry.id   AF-A0A7M3MYS3-F1
#
_cell.length_a   1.000
_cell.length_b   1.000
_cell.length_c   1.000
_cell.angle_alpha   90.00
_cell.angle_beta   90.00
_cell.angle_gamma   90.00
#
_symmetry.space_group_name_H-M   'P 1'
#
loop_
_entity.id
_entity.type
_entity.pdbx_description
1 polymer ?
#
loop_
_entity_poly.entity_id
_entity_poly.type
_entity_poly.pdbx_seq_one_letter_code
_entity_poly.pdbx_strand_id
1 'polypeptide(L)'
;MKKVLGLDLGTTSIGWALVHEATSESEKSEILKMGVRVIPLTTDEQNNFEAGRSITTNAERTLKRGARRNLQRYKLRRKNLISALIKNGIIHNNTIVAEEGKGSTHSLLELRAKAAEEKIPLEDFGRVLLSINKKRGYKSNRKANTEEEGEVVDSMGIAKLLNKNNWTPGQFVHHRLEEGKGSIPEFYRSDLRNEFDRIWRNQSTKYPQIFTDPHRKDLEGKNKKDTVDYFRRKMSITRAEFKGKRQEKLAELYKWRAKAAIEAIEPDIAAEVLVELNNQINSSSDYLGQIGDRSKILAFNNYTVGQYLHKQIKSNPNTRLKNQVFYRQDYEDEFDKIWDTQAKYYPQQLTDELREEIKDVVIFYQRPLKSQKGLISLCEFESEEKEINVNGKTKKQRMGPRVAPKSSPVFQEFKVWQVLNNVEIMVEGDSPRRLTLEEKEKLYDA
;
A
#
# COMPACT_ATOMS: atom_id res chain seq x y z
N MET A 1 -23.64 -10.25 57.98
CA MET A 1 -23.06 -10.91 56.78
C MET A 1 -23.30 -10.12 55.50
N LYS A 2 -22.22 -9.82 54.78
CA LYS A 2 -22.23 -9.09 53.50
C LYS A 2 -22.33 -10.06 52.33
N LYS A 3 -23.20 -9.79 51.35
CA LYS A 3 -23.30 -10.59 50.10
C LYS A 3 -22.27 -10.11 49.08
N VAL A 4 -21.38 -11.01 48.65
CA VAL A 4 -20.32 -10.73 47.67
C VAL A 4 -20.45 -11.68 46.49
N LEU A 5 -20.40 -11.14 45.27
CA LEU A 5 -20.32 -11.91 44.02
C LEU A 5 -18.90 -11.77 43.45
N GLY A 6 -18.14 -12.86 43.48
CA GLY A 6 -16.86 -12.96 42.77
C GLY A 6 -17.08 -13.43 41.34
N LEU A 7 -16.39 -12.80 40.38
CA LEU A 7 -16.43 -13.15 38.97
C LEU A 7 -15.00 -13.34 38.45
N ASP A 8 -14.74 -14.50 37.85
CA ASP A 8 -13.54 -14.79 37.07
C ASP A 8 -13.91 -14.80 35.58
N LEU A 9 -13.53 -13.74 34.87
CA LEU A 9 -13.93 -13.50 33.49
C LEU A 9 -12.85 -13.97 32.52
N GLY A 10 -13.00 -15.19 32.03
CA GLY A 10 -12.23 -15.74 30.91
C GLY A 10 -12.85 -15.44 29.56
N THR A 11 -12.15 -15.80 28.50
CA THR A 11 -12.63 -15.63 27.11
C THR A 11 -13.64 -16.68 26.68
N THR A 12 -13.57 -17.85 27.29
CA THR A 12 -14.44 -19.02 27.02
C THR A 12 -15.23 -19.45 28.25
N SER A 13 -15.07 -18.76 29.38
CA SER A 13 -15.75 -19.13 30.62
C SER A 13 -15.94 -17.92 31.54
N ILE A 14 -17.00 -17.96 32.33
CA ILE A 14 -17.22 -17.05 33.45
C ILE A 14 -17.37 -17.91 34.71
N GLY A 15 -16.32 -17.95 35.53
CA GLY A 15 -16.41 -18.50 36.88
C GLY A 15 -17.14 -17.51 37.78
N TRP A 16 -18.02 -17.98 38.65
CA TRP A 16 -18.70 -17.12 39.60
C TRP A 16 -18.93 -17.81 40.95
N ALA A 17 -18.87 -17.04 42.02
CA ALA A 17 -19.17 -17.49 43.37
C ALA A 17 -19.94 -16.41 44.13
N LEU A 18 -21.05 -16.78 44.77
CA LEU A 18 -21.81 -15.95 45.68
C LEU A 18 -21.49 -16.38 47.11
N VAL A 19 -20.99 -15.43 47.91
CA VAL A 19 -20.48 -15.67 49.26
C VAL A 19 -21.20 -14.73 50.23
N HIS A 20 -21.57 -15.25 51.40
CA HIS A 20 -21.82 -14.44 52.58
C HIS A 20 -20.49 -14.27 53.32
N GLU A 21 -19.95 -13.06 53.29
CA GLU A 21 -18.74 -12.67 54.00
C GLU A 21 -19.12 -12.24 55.43
N ALA A 22 -18.44 -12.83 56.42
CA ALA A 22 -18.58 -12.44 57.82
C ALA A 22 -18.14 -10.99 58.03
N THR A 23 -18.92 -10.24 58.80
CA THR A 23 -18.66 -8.82 59.11
C THR A 23 -18.27 -8.58 60.57
N SER A 24 -18.34 -9.62 61.42
CA SER A 24 -17.89 -9.62 62.81
C SER A 24 -17.26 -10.96 63.17
N GLU A 25 -16.47 -11.03 64.25
CA GLU A 25 -15.82 -12.26 64.71
C GLU A 25 -16.80 -13.37 65.13
N SER A 26 -18.06 -13.01 65.40
CA SER A 26 -19.15 -13.94 65.70
C SER A 26 -19.82 -14.55 64.46
N GLU A 27 -19.55 -14.02 63.26
CA GLU A 27 -20.08 -14.52 61.99
C GLU A 27 -19.04 -15.40 61.28
N LYS A 28 -19.47 -16.44 60.55
CA LYS A 28 -18.59 -17.30 59.74
C LYS A 28 -18.91 -17.17 58.27
N SER A 29 -17.95 -16.81 57.43
CA SER A 29 -18.18 -16.72 55.98
C SER A 29 -18.66 -18.04 55.39
N GLU A 30 -19.63 -18.00 54.48
CA GLU A 30 -20.16 -19.18 53.79
C GLU A 30 -20.28 -18.96 52.28
N ILE A 31 -20.02 -20.00 51.50
CA ILE A 31 -20.26 -19.99 50.05
C ILE A 31 -21.70 -20.44 49.81
N LEU A 32 -22.53 -19.53 49.35
CA LEU A 32 -23.93 -19.83 49.04
C LEU A 32 -24.08 -20.63 47.75
N LYS A 33 -23.30 -20.25 46.73
CA LYS A 33 -23.37 -20.88 45.41
C LYS A 33 -22.11 -20.59 44.61
N MET A 34 -21.77 -21.49 43.71
CA MET A 34 -20.74 -21.26 42.71
C MET A 34 -21.12 -21.95 41.40
N GLY A 35 -20.49 -21.54 40.32
CA GLY A 35 -20.64 -22.20 39.03
C GLY A 35 -19.69 -21.65 37.98
N VAL A 36 -19.71 -22.29 36.82
CA VAL A 36 -18.98 -21.83 35.64
C VAL A 36 -19.95 -21.78 34.48
N ARG A 37 -20.01 -20.63 33.81
CA ARG A 37 -20.70 -20.50 32.53
C ARG A 37 -19.69 -20.65 31.42
N VAL A 38 -19.73 -21.76 30.69
CA VAL A 38 -18.91 -21.95 29.49
C VAL A 38 -19.55 -21.18 28.33
N ILE A 39 -18.73 -20.39 27.64
CA ILE A 39 -19.06 -19.67 26.40
C ILE A 39 -18.38 -20.44 25.28
N PRO A 40 -19.13 -21.21 24.47
CA PRO A 40 -18.54 -22.03 23.42
C PRO A 40 -17.97 -21.12 22.33
N LEU A 41 -16.65 -21.18 22.14
CA LEU A 41 -15.97 -20.67 20.96
C LEU A 41 -15.66 -21.82 20.02
N THR A 42 -15.60 -21.54 18.72
CA THR A 42 -15.01 -22.48 17.77
C THR A 42 -13.50 -22.62 18.03
N THR A 43 -12.92 -23.74 17.62
CA THR A 43 -11.46 -23.98 17.69
C THR A 43 -10.66 -22.87 17.00
N ASP A 44 -11.16 -22.36 15.88
CA ASP A 44 -10.52 -21.26 15.16
C ASP A 44 -10.57 -19.93 15.93
N GLU A 45 -11.67 -19.64 16.62
CA GLU A 45 -11.78 -18.44 17.46
C GLU A 45 -10.85 -18.50 18.67
N GLN A 46 -10.76 -19.66 19.32
CA GLN A 46 -9.84 -19.88 20.43
C GLN A 46 -8.37 -19.75 19.98
N ASN A 47 -7.97 -20.44 18.92
CA ASN A 47 -6.61 -20.38 18.38
C ASN A 47 -6.20 -18.96 17.95
N ASN A 48 -7.12 -18.21 17.32
CA ASN A 48 -6.84 -16.82 16.94
C ASN A 48 -6.70 -15.91 18.16
N PHE A 49 -7.51 -16.11 19.20
CA PHE A 49 -7.42 -15.35 20.45
C PHE A 49 -6.10 -15.63 21.19
N GLU A 50 -5.74 -16.91 21.38
CA GLU A 50 -4.49 -17.33 22.04
C GLU A 50 -3.25 -16.85 21.29
N ALA A 51 -3.31 -16.80 19.95
CA ALA A 51 -2.26 -16.22 19.12
C ALA A 51 -2.23 -14.67 19.14
N GLY A 52 -3.06 -14.02 19.96
CA GLY A 52 -3.13 -12.56 20.07
C GLY A 52 -3.64 -11.85 18.81
N ARG A 53 -4.31 -12.57 17.90
CA ARG A 53 -4.78 -12.01 16.63
C ARG A 53 -6.07 -11.22 16.85
N SER A 54 -6.05 -9.94 16.52
CA SER A 54 -7.20 -9.02 16.59
C SER A 54 -8.24 -9.25 15.47
N ILE A 55 -8.46 -10.50 15.07
CA ILE A 55 -9.42 -10.84 14.01
C ILE A 55 -10.82 -10.93 14.64
N THR A 56 -11.71 -10.03 14.24
CA THR A 56 -13.12 -10.11 14.67
C THR A 56 -13.78 -11.35 14.09
N THR A 57 -14.68 -12.00 14.83
CA THR A 57 -15.54 -13.12 14.34
C THR A 57 -16.33 -12.73 13.08
N ASN A 58 -16.58 -11.44 12.86
CA ASN A 58 -17.27 -10.88 11.71
C ASN A 58 -16.37 -10.57 10.49
N ALA A 59 -15.06 -10.84 10.58
CA ALA A 59 -14.09 -10.51 9.54
C ALA A 59 -14.41 -11.23 8.23
N GLU A 60 -14.67 -12.54 8.30
CA GLU A 60 -15.00 -13.34 7.12
C GLU A 60 -16.32 -12.87 6.49
N ARG A 61 -17.35 -12.63 7.30
CA ARG A 61 -18.63 -12.06 6.83
C ARG A 61 -18.40 -10.75 6.08
N THR A 62 -17.53 -9.89 6.60
CA THR A 62 -17.19 -8.60 6.00
C THR A 62 -16.44 -8.78 4.67
N LEU A 63 -15.48 -9.71 4.60
CA LEU A 63 -14.76 -10.06 3.38
C LEU A 63 -15.71 -10.53 2.27
N LYS A 64 -16.57 -11.51 2.57
CA LYS A 64 -17.56 -12.03 1.59
C LYS A 64 -18.54 -10.94 1.15
N ARG A 65 -18.98 -10.08 2.07
CA ARG A 65 -19.84 -8.92 1.75
C ARG A 65 -19.14 -7.93 0.83
N GLY A 66 -17.84 -7.68 1.02
CA GLY A 66 -17.02 -6.86 0.14
C GLY A 66 -16.97 -7.42 -1.28
N ALA A 67 -16.69 -8.72 -1.42
CA ALA A 67 -16.66 -9.41 -2.71
C ALA A 67 -18.01 -9.32 -3.46
N ARG A 68 -19.13 -9.58 -2.77
CA ARG A 68 -20.48 -9.45 -3.38
C ARG A 68 -20.77 -8.04 -3.89
N ARG A 69 -20.42 -7.01 -3.10
CA ARG A 69 -20.60 -5.60 -3.51
C ARG A 69 -19.76 -5.26 -4.74
N ASN A 70 -18.52 -5.74 -4.80
CA ASN A 70 -17.63 -5.51 -5.94
C ASN A 70 -18.18 -6.17 -7.22
N LEU A 71 -18.66 -7.41 -7.11
CA LEU A 71 -19.31 -8.11 -8.22
C LEU A 71 -20.55 -7.37 -8.72
N GLN A 72 -21.44 -6.95 -7.81
CA GLN A 72 -22.66 -6.22 -8.18
C GLN A 72 -22.34 -4.88 -8.87
N ARG A 73 -21.34 -4.15 -8.37
CA ARG A 73 -20.88 -2.89 -8.98
C ARG A 73 -20.27 -3.10 -10.36
N TYR A 74 -19.54 -4.20 -10.56
CA TYR A 74 -19.05 -4.57 -11.89
C TYR A 74 -20.20 -4.86 -12.85
N LYS A 75 -21.20 -5.65 -12.45
CA LYS A 75 -22.38 -5.94 -13.28
C LYS A 75 -23.13 -4.66 -13.68
N LEU A 76 -23.39 -3.77 -12.72
CA LEU A 76 -24.04 -2.48 -12.99
C LEU A 76 -23.21 -1.62 -13.96
N ARG A 77 -21.92 -1.49 -13.71
CA ARG A 77 -21.02 -0.73 -14.58
C ARG A 77 -20.98 -1.29 -16.01
N ARG A 78 -20.91 -2.61 -16.15
CA ARG A 78 -20.92 -3.28 -17.46
C ARG A 78 -22.25 -3.07 -18.18
N LYS A 79 -23.38 -3.14 -17.46
CA LYS A 79 -24.71 -2.84 -18.00
C LYS A 79 -24.80 -1.40 -18.51
N ASN A 80 -24.33 -0.43 -17.72
CA ASN A 80 -24.34 0.97 -18.12
C ASN A 80 -23.46 1.21 -19.36
N LEU A 81 -22.27 0.61 -19.42
CA LEU A 81 -21.42 0.71 -20.61
C LEU A 81 -22.11 0.15 -21.86
N ILE A 82 -22.66 -1.07 -21.77
CA ILE A 82 -23.38 -1.68 -22.91
C ILE A 82 -24.54 -0.78 -23.35
N SER A 83 -25.32 -0.23 -22.40
CA SER A 83 -26.41 0.68 -22.71
C SER A 83 -25.94 1.96 -23.42
N ALA A 84 -24.83 2.56 -22.98
CA ALA A 84 -24.26 3.74 -23.60
C ALA A 84 -23.73 3.44 -25.02
N LEU A 85 -23.07 2.29 -25.21
CA LEU A 85 -22.56 1.88 -26.52
C LEU A 85 -23.70 1.60 -27.51
N ILE A 86 -24.80 0.97 -27.07
CA ILE A 86 -25.98 0.71 -27.93
C ILE A 86 -26.68 2.03 -28.31
N LYS A 87 -26.89 2.92 -27.33
CA LYS A 87 -27.56 4.21 -27.54
C LYS A 87 -26.85 5.06 -28.60
N ASN A 88 -25.52 4.98 -28.64
CA ASN A 88 -24.69 5.73 -29.59
C ASN A 88 -24.32 4.93 -30.85
N GLY A 89 -24.95 3.77 -31.09
CA GLY A 89 -24.77 2.99 -32.31
C GLY A 89 -23.37 2.38 -32.47
N ILE A 90 -22.61 2.22 -31.39
CA ILE A 90 -21.26 1.62 -31.42
C ILE A 90 -21.35 0.09 -31.45
N ILE A 91 -22.31 -0.48 -30.72
CA ILE A 91 -22.63 -1.91 -30.75
C ILE A 91 -24.14 -2.12 -30.88
N HIS A 92 -24.55 -3.32 -31.25
CA HIS A 92 -25.94 -3.75 -31.33
C HIS A 92 -26.25 -4.84 -30.29
N ASN A 93 -27.54 -5.11 -30.04
CA ASN A 93 -27.97 -6.12 -29.07
C ASN A 93 -27.44 -7.53 -29.37
N ASN A 94 -27.20 -7.84 -30.66
CA ASN A 94 -26.69 -9.13 -31.11
C ASN A 94 -25.17 -9.15 -31.30
N THR A 95 -24.47 -8.03 -31.02
CA THR A 95 -23.02 -7.97 -31.17
C THR A 95 -22.37 -8.95 -30.18
N ILE A 96 -21.62 -9.90 -30.71
CA ILE A 96 -20.87 -10.86 -29.90
C ILE A 96 -19.79 -10.08 -29.13
N VAL A 97 -19.81 -10.12 -27.80
CA VAL A 97 -18.91 -9.35 -26.93
C VAL A 97 -17.70 -10.14 -26.40
N ALA A 98 -17.58 -11.41 -26.78
CA ALA A 98 -16.53 -12.32 -26.35
C ALA A 98 -15.78 -12.87 -27.57
N GLU A 99 -14.58 -13.42 -27.34
CA GLU A 99 -13.84 -14.16 -28.36
C GLU A 99 -14.63 -15.44 -28.70
N GLU A 100 -14.96 -15.63 -29.98
CA GLU A 100 -15.69 -16.79 -30.48
C GLU A 100 -15.00 -17.36 -31.73
N GLY A 101 -15.05 -18.68 -31.89
CA GLY A 101 -14.49 -19.38 -33.05
C GLY A 101 -13.08 -19.93 -32.84
N LYS A 102 -12.63 -20.75 -33.80
CA LYS A 102 -11.29 -21.35 -33.79
C LYS A 102 -10.23 -20.28 -34.07
N GLY A 103 -9.14 -20.29 -33.29
CA GLY A 103 -8.04 -19.33 -33.45
C GLY A 103 -8.32 -17.92 -32.89
N SER A 104 -9.44 -17.73 -32.20
CA SER A 104 -9.81 -16.43 -31.62
C SER A 104 -9.05 -16.07 -30.34
N THR A 105 -8.22 -16.98 -29.82
CA THR A 105 -7.48 -16.79 -28.58
C THR A 105 -6.58 -15.56 -28.65
N HIS A 106 -6.79 -14.62 -27.72
CA HIS A 106 -6.06 -13.33 -27.64
C HIS A 106 -6.41 -12.31 -28.74
N SER A 107 -7.38 -12.60 -29.62
CA SER A 107 -7.83 -11.64 -30.65
C SER A 107 -8.29 -10.31 -30.06
N LEU A 108 -8.96 -10.31 -28.91
CA LEU A 108 -9.39 -9.08 -28.24
C LEU A 108 -8.21 -8.26 -27.72
N LEU A 109 -7.13 -8.94 -27.31
CA LEU A 109 -5.92 -8.29 -26.85
C LEU A 109 -5.14 -7.66 -28.01
N GLU A 110 -5.09 -8.35 -29.15
CA GLU A 110 -4.55 -7.82 -30.39
C GLU A 110 -5.34 -6.59 -30.86
N LEU A 111 -6.67 -6.68 -30.91
CA LEU A 111 -7.55 -5.55 -31.27
C LEU A 111 -7.33 -4.35 -30.35
N ARG A 112 -7.19 -4.58 -29.04
CA ARG A 112 -6.90 -3.52 -28.06
C ARG A 112 -5.55 -2.85 -28.28
N ALA A 113 -4.54 -3.58 -28.75
CA ALA A 113 -3.25 -3.01 -29.13
C ALA A 113 -3.36 -2.20 -30.43
N LYS A 114 -4.05 -2.72 -31.45
CA LYS A 114 -4.29 -2.06 -32.75
C LYS A 114 -5.09 -0.78 -32.61
N ALA A 115 -6.12 -0.77 -31.76
CA ALA A 115 -7.00 0.38 -31.55
C ALA A 115 -6.27 1.65 -31.07
N ALA A 116 -5.06 1.52 -30.52
CA ALA A 116 -4.23 2.63 -30.07
C ALA A 116 -3.35 3.23 -31.19
N GLU A 117 -3.30 2.63 -32.38
CA GLU A 117 -2.42 3.03 -33.49
C GLU A 117 -3.17 3.21 -34.81
N GLU A 118 -4.13 2.34 -35.09
CA GLU A 118 -4.84 2.28 -36.37
C GLU A 118 -6.35 2.18 -36.20
N LYS A 119 -7.09 2.46 -37.28
CA LYS A 119 -8.56 2.37 -37.32
C LYS A 119 -9.00 0.92 -37.12
N ILE A 120 -9.96 0.70 -36.23
CA ILE A 120 -10.65 -0.58 -36.07
C ILE A 120 -12.16 -0.41 -36.25
N PRO A 121 -12.92 -1.48 -36.58
CA PRO A 121 -14.38 -1.41 -36.66
C PRO A 121 -15.02 -0.91 -35.35
N LEU A 122 -16.13 -0.16 -35.44
CA LEU A 122 -16.84 0.38 -34.28
C LEU A 122 -17.27 -0.71 -33.29
N GLU A 123 -17.74 -1.86 -33.77
CA GLU A 123 -18.10 -2.96 -32.90
C GLU A 123 -16.90 -3.50 -32.11
N ASP A 124 -15.73 -3.60 -32.75
CA ASP A 124 -14.49 -4.03 -32.11
C ASP A 124 -14.00 -2.99 -31.10
N PHE A 125 -14.17 -1.70 -31.38
CA PHE A 125 -13.92 -0.64 -30.42
C PHE A 125 -14.79 -0.81 -29.16
N GLY A 126 -16.09 -1.12 -29.34
CA GLY A 126 -16.98 -1.47 -28.23
C GLY A 126 -16.48 -2.67 -27.41
N ARG A 127 -15.97 -3.72 -28.06
CA ARG A 127 -15.35 -4.89 -27.39
C ARG A 127 -14.11 -4.50 -26.59
N VAL A 128 -13.26 -3.64 -27.14
CA VAL A 128 -12.05 -3.13 -26.47
C VAL A 128 -12.42 -2.37 -25.19
N LEU A 129 -13.41 -1.46 -25.25
CA LEU A 129 -13.90 -0.75 -24.07
C LEU A 129 -14.50 -1.69 -23.02
N LEU A 130 -15.21 -2.74 -23.44
CA LEU A 130 -15.73 -3.78 -22.53
C LEU A 130 -14.61 -4.61 -21.87
N SER A 131 -13.45 -4.73 -22.51
CA SER A 131 -12.25 -5.36 -21.95
C SER A 131 -11.63 -4.48 -20.85
N ILE A 132 -11.43 -3.19 -21.12
CA ILE A 132 -10.95 -2.20 -20.15
C ILE A 132 -11.93 -2.10 -18.95
N ASN A 133 -13.24 -2.09 -19.22
CA ASN A 133 -14.27 -2.10 -18.18
C ASN A 133 -14.16 -3.29 -17.20
N LYS A 134 -13.80 -4.47 -17.72
CA LYS A 134 -13.60 -5.69 -16.93
C LYS A 134 -12.34 -5.60 -16.06
N LYS A 135 -11.27 -4.97 -16.57
CA LYS A 135 -9.98 -4.82 -15.90
C LYS A 135 -9.52 -3.35 -15.98
N ARG A 136 -9.90 -2.53 -15.00
CA ARG A 136 -9.69 -1.07 -14.98
C ARG A 136 -8.57 -0.58 -14.05
N GLY A 137 -7.56 -1.43 -13.83
CA GLY A 137 -6.41 -1.12 -12.98
C GLY A 137 -6.68 -0.94 -11.48
N TYR A 138 -5.57 -0.91 -10.73
CA TYR A 138 -5.54 -0.59 -9.31
C TYR A 138 -5.48 0.93 -9.10
N LYS A 139 -6.43 1.50 -8.36
CA LYS A 139 -6.38 2.91 -7.93
C LYS A 139 -5.83 2.98 -6.52
N SER A 140 -4.67 3.61 -6.37
CA SER A 140 -4.16 3.96 -5.04
C SER A 140 -5.11 4.97 -4.40
N ASN A 141 -5.53 4.69 -3.17
CA ASN A 141 -6.26 5.66 -2.33
C ASN A 141 -5.34 6.25 -1.25
N ARG A 142 -4.02 6.02 -1.34
CA ARG A 142 -3.08 6.74 -0.49
C ARG A 142 -3.22 8.21 -0.85
N LYS A 143 -3.47 9.05 0.16
CA LYS A 143 -3.24 10.48 -0.03
C LYS A 143 -1.73 10.62 -0.27
N ALA A 144 -1.34 11.40 -1.28
CA ALA A 144 0.05 11.83 -1.34
C ALA A 144 0.37 12.42 0.04
N ASN A 145 1.44 11.94 0.69
CA ASN A 145 1.85 12.53 1.95
C ASN A 145 2.09 14.02 1.66
N THR A 146 1.29 14.86 2.31
CA THR A 146 1.52 16.29 2.40
C THR A 146 2.91 16.50 2.96
N GLU A 147 3.77 17.15 2.15
CA GLU A 147 4.95 18.01 2.38
C GLU A 147 5.83 17.91 3.65
N GLU A 148 5.41 17.27 4.74
CA GLU A 148 6.15 17.19 6.02
C GLU A 148 7.14 16.02 6.10
N GLU A 149 7.13 15.08 5.15
CA GLU A 149 8.17 14.05 4.99
C GLU A 149 8.81 14.12 3.60
N GLY A 150 9.56 15.18 3.35
CA GLY A 150 10.37 15.35 2.14
C GLY A 150 9.54 15.70 0.91
N GLU A 151 10.19 16.35 -0.07
CA GLU A 151 9.62 16.59 -1.39
C GLU A 151 8.88 15.34 -1.86
N VAL A 152 7.64 15.49 -2.34
CA VAL A 152 6.96 14.45 -3.12
C VAL A 152 7.79 14.29 -4.39
N VAL A 153 8.87 13.52 -4.32
CA VAL A 153 9.75 13.37 -5.47
C VAL A 153 9.03 12.45 -6.43
N ASP A 154 8.65 13.01 -7.57
CA ASP A 154 8.10 12.26 -8.70
C ASP A 154 9.05 11.11 -9.06
N SER A 155 8.72 9.89 -8.62
CA SER A 155 9.54 8.70 -8.87
C SER A 155 9.74 8.49 -10.38
N MET A 156 8.74 8.83 -11.19
CA MET A 156 8.85 8.77 -12.66
C MET A 156 9.81 9.82 -13.18
N GLY A 157 9.76 11.04 -12.64
CA GLY A 157 10.70 12.13 -12.92
C GLY A 157 12.15 11.74 -12.61
N ILE A 158 12.39 11.10 -11.45
CA ILE A 158 13.71 10.54 -11.10
C ILE A 158 14.12 9.49 -12.13
N ALA A 159 13.25 8.53 -12.45
CA ALA A 159 13.57 7.49 -13.42
C ALA A 159 13.95 8.08 -14.78
N LYS A 160 13.24 9.11 -15.25
CA LYS A 160 13.57 9.85 -16.48
C LYS A 160 14.94 10.51 -16.39
N LEU A 161 15.28 11.12 -15.26
CA LEU A 161 16.58 11.74 -15.02
C LEU A 161 17.71 10.70 -14.99
N LEU A 162 17.53 9.59 -14.29
CA LEU A 162 18.49 8.47 -14.25
C LEU A 162 18.78 7.96 -15.66
N ASN A 163 17.74 7.77 -16.48
CA ASN A 163 17.91 7.32 -17.86
C ASN A 163 18.61 8.38 -18.73
N LYS A 164 18.19 9.64 -18.66
CA LYS A 164 18.77 10.75 -19.44
C LYS A 164 20.27 10.94 -19.15
N ASN A 165 20.67 10.84 -17.88
CA ASN A 165 22.05 11.03 -17.46
C ASN A 165 22.86 9.72 -17.41
N ASN A 166 22.24 8.57 -17.73
CA ASN A 166 22.81 7.23 -17.58
C ASN A 166 23.39 6.97 -16.16
N TRP A 167 22.71 7.52 -15.15
CA TRP A 167 23.08 7.40 -13.74
C TRP A 167 22.43 6.17 -13.10
N THR A 168 23.15 5.53 -12.18
CA THR A 168 22.55 4.59 -11.23
C THR A 168 21.89 5.33 -10.06
N PRO A 169 20.94 4.71 -9.34
CA PRO A 169 20.45 5.24 -8.07
C PRO A 169 21.58 5.62 -7.10
N GLY A 170 22.62 4.79 -7.02
CA GLY A 170 23.84 5.08 -6.25
C GLY A 170 24.51 6.40 -6.62
N GLN A 171 24.75 6.62 -7.92
CA GLN A 171 25.36 7.85 -8.44
C GLN A 171 24.49 9.08 -8.19
N PHE A 172 23.17 8.96 -8.42
CA PHE A 172 22.24 10.06 -8.22
C PHE A 172 22.13 10.49 -6.76
N VAL A 173 22.04 9.55 -5.82
CA VAL A 173 22.02 9.88 -4.39
C VAL A 173 23.35 10.46 -3.94
N HIS A 174 24.48 9.93 -4.40
CA HIS A 174 25.79 10.51 -4.09
C HIS A 174 25.86 11.97 -4.50
N HIS A 175 25.43 12.30 -5.72
CA HIS A 175 25.37 13.66 -6.22
C HIS A 175 24.43 14.55 -5.40
N ARG A 176 23.24 14.08 -5.03
CA ARG A 176 22.32 14.85 -4.16
C ARG A 176 22.90 15.14 -2.78
N LEU A 177 23.62 14.17 -2.20
CA LEU A 177 24.27 14.36 -0.90
C LEU A 177 25.39 15.39 -0.96
N GLU A 178 26.14 15.45 -2.08
CA GLU A 178 27.14 16.51 -2.32
C GLU A 178 26.51 17.90 -2.47
N GLU A 179 25.30 17.98 -3.07
CA GLU A 179 24.52 19.22 -3.14
C GLU A 179 23.87 19.63 -1.80
N GLY A 180 24.11 18.90 -0.70
CA GLY A 180 23.50 19.16 0.60
C GLY A 180 22.03 18.75 0.71
N LYS A 181 21.47 18.07 -0.30
CA LYS A 181 20.10 17.54 -0.29
C LYS A 181 20.09 16.17 0.39
N GLY A 182 19.79 16.15 1.68
CA GLY A 182 19.81 14.94 2.51
C GLY A 182 18.68 13.92 2.26
N SER A 183 17.66 14.25 1.46
CA SER A 183 16.54 13.34 1.18
C SER A 183 16.92 12.28 0.15
N ILE A 184 16.79 11.00 0.53
CA ILE A 184 16.96 9.87 -0.37
C ILE A 184 15.59 9.49 -0.92
N PRO A 185 15.38 9.59 -2.24
CA PRO A 185 14.10 9.19 -2.81
C PRO A 185 13.98 7.67 -2.92
N GLU A 186 12.75 7.21 -3.11
CA GLU A 186 12.46 5.82 -3.43
C GLU A 186 12.74 5.53 -4.91
N PHE A 187 13.41 4.41 -5.19
CA PHE A 187 13.76 3.98 -6.55
C PHE A 187 12.95 2.76 -6.97
N TYR A 188 12.69 2.67 -8.26
CA TYR A 188 12.11 1.47 -8.84
C TYR A 188 13.06 0.26 -8.68
N ARG A 189 12.48 -0.91 -8.42
CA ARG A 189 13.25 -2.15 -8.26
C ARG A 189 14.06 -2.47 -9.53
N SER A 190 13.54 -2.15 -10.71
CA SER A 190 14.28 -2.26 -11.97
C SER A 190 15.56 -1.44 -11.98
N ASP A 191 15.56 -0.21 -11.44
CA ASP A 191 16.76 0.64 -11.39
C ASP A 191 17.81 0.10 -10.42
N LEU A 192 17.38 -0.35 -9.24
CA LEU A 192 18.26 -0.96 -8.25
C LEU A 192 18.90 -2.25 -8.77
N ARG A 193 18.13 -3.08 -9.49
CA ARG A 193 18.65 -4.28 -10.15
C ARG A 193 19.66 -3.94 -11.25
N ASN A 194 19.37 -2.95 -12.08
CA ASN A 194 20.29 -2.49 -13.12
C ASN A 194 21.60 -1.97 -12.52
N GLU A 195 21.55 -1.27 -11.38
CA GLU A 195 22.73 -0.86 -10.64
C GLU A 195 23.52 -2.05 -10.11
N PHE A 196 22.85 -3.00 -9.46
CA PHE A 196 23.48 -4.23 -8.98
C PHE A 196 24.20 -4.95 -10.14
N ASP A 197 23.54 -5.11 -11.29
CA ASP A 197 24.10 -5.77 -12.46
C ASP A 197 25.27 -5.00 -13.06
N ARG A 198 25.22 -3.67 -13.04
CA ARG A 198 26.31 -2.82 -13.53
C ARG A 198 27.54 -2.95 -12.63
N ILE A 199 27.34 -2.87 -11.32
CA ILE A 199 28.42 -3.07 -10.33
C ILE A 199 29.00 -4.47 -10.46
N TRP A 200 28.15 -5.50 -10.55
CA TRP A 200 28.58 -6.89 -10.71
C TRP A 200 29.44 -7.07 -11.96
N ARG A 201 28.99 -6.57 -13.12
CA ARG A 201 29.76 -6.63 -14.37
C ARG A 201 31.14 -5.96 -14.28
N ASN A 202 31.22 -4.80 -13.63
CA ASN A 202 32.50 -4.13 -13.39
C ASN A 202 33.43 -4.99 -12.52
N GLN A 203 32.90 -5.55 -11.42
CA GLN A 203 33.69 -6.44 -10.56
C GLN A 203 34.13 -7.71 -11.28
N SER A 204 33.26 -8.35 -12.07
CA SER A 204 33.57 -9.54 -12.87
C SER A 204 34.68 -9.29 -13.89
N THR A 205 34.77 -8.07 -14.44
CA THR A 205 35.82 -7.72 -15.41
C THR A 205 37.20 -7.73 -14.77
N LYS A 206 37.34 -7.29 -13.51
CA LYS A 206 38.61 -7.24 -12.78
C LYS A 206 38.90 -8.52 -11.99
N TYR A 207 37.86 -9.16 -11.44
CA TYR A 207 37.95 -10.35 -10.59
C TYR A 207 37.04 -11.48 -11.10
N PRO A 208 37.29 -12.00 -12.32
CA PRO A 208 36.43 -13.01 -12.94
C PRO A 208 36.37 -14.33 -12.17
N GLN A 209 37.41 -14.63 -11.37
CA GLN A 209 37.45 -15.84 -10.53
C GLN A 209 36.55 -15.74 -9.29
N ILE A 210 36.21 -14.52 -8.87
CA ILE A 210 35.43 -14.25 -7.66
C ILE A 210 33.97 -13.96 -8.05
N PHE A 211 33.74 -13.04 -8.98
CA PHE A 211 32.39 -12.60 -9.36
C PHE A 211 31.93 -13.31 -10.63
N THR A 212 31.38 -14.52 -10.48
CA THR A 212 30.91 -15.36 -11.58
C THR A 212 29.38 -15.30 -11.75
N ASP A 213 28.88 -15.65 -12.94
CA ASP A 213 27.44 -15.68 -13.24
C ASP A 213 26.61 -16.61 -12.31
N PRO A 214 27.09 -17.80 -11.91
CA PRO A 214 26.41 -18.62 -10.91
C PRO A 214 26.21 -17.90 -9.58
N HIS A 215 27.25 -17.20 -9.09
CA HIS A 215 27.14 -16.42 -7.85
C HIS A 215 26.13 -15.27 -8.00
N ARG A 216 26.11 -14.59 -9.14
CA ARG A 216 25.10 -13.55 -9.43
C ARG A 216 23.68 -14.09 -9.34
N LYS A 217 23.44 -15.24 -9.95
CA LYS A 217 22.11 -15.87 -9.99
C LYS A 217 21.66 -16.31 -8.60
N ASP A 218 22.56 -16.90 -7.82
CA ASP A 218 22.28 -17.31 -6.45
C ASP A 218 21.97 -16.12 -5.53
N LEU A 219 22.59 -14.97 -5.75
CA LEU A 219 22.34 -13.76 -4.97
C LEU A 219 20.97 -13.12 -5.27
N GLU A 220 20.28 -13.52 -6.34
CA GLU A 220 19.00 -12.93 -6.70
C GLU A 220 17.89 -13.26 -5.69
N GLY A 221 17.19 -12.23 -5.21
CA GLY A 221 16.03 -12.38 -4.33
C GLY A 221 16.37 -12.69 -2.87
N LYS A 222 17.65 -12.77 -2.51
CA LYS A 222 18.07 -12.91 -1.11
C LYS A 222 17.80 -11.62 -0.32
N ASN A 223 17.47 -11.77 0.96
CA ASN A 223 17.42 -10.64 1.89
C ASN A 223 18.84 -10.27 2.36
N LYS A 224 18.95 -9.22 3.18
CA LYS A 224 20.24 -8.76 3.75
C LYS A 224 21.01 -9.88 4.43
N LYS A 225 20.38 -10.60 5.37
CA LYS A 225 21.03 -11.66 6.16
C LYS A 225 21.54 -12.80 5.27
N ASP A 226 20.71 -13.25 4.33
CA ASP A 226 21.06 -14.34 3.42
C ASP A 226 22.18 -13.95 2.45
N THR A 227 22.22 -12.68 2.04
CA THR A 227 23.27 -12.15 1.17
C THR A 227 24.59 -12.03 1.92
N VAL A 228 24.57 -11.54 3.16
CA VAL A 228 25.75 -11.53 4.06
C VAL A 228 26.29 -12.93 4.26
N ASP A 229 25.42 -13.88 4.57
CA ASP A 229 25.81 -15.28 4.78
C ASP A 229 26.36 -15.92 3.49
N TYR A 230 25.84 -15.53 2.32
CA TYR A 230 26.35 -16.01 1.03
C TYR A 230 27.78 -15.52 0.78
N PHE A 231 28.04 -14.23 0.93
CA PHE A 231 29.39 -13.67 0.76
C PHE A 231 30.40 -14.31 1.71
N ARG A 232 30.02 -14.49 2.99
CA ARG A 232 30.92 -15.11 3.99
C ARG A 232 31.18 -16.59 3.73
N ARG A 233 30.12 -17.38 3.47
CA ARG A 233 30.23 -18.86 3.44
C ARG A 233 30.55 -19.43 2.06
N LYS A 234 30.08 -18.78 0.99
CA LYS A 234 30.21 -19.31 -0.39
C LYS A 234 31.29 -18.61 -1.18
N MET A 235 31.47 -17.30 -0.99
CA MET A 235 32.49 -16.53 -1.69
C MET A 235 33.74 -16.26 -0.84
N SER A 236 33.71 -16.60 0.46
CA SER A 236 34.80 -16.36 1.41
C SER A 236 35.26 -14.90 1.47
N ILE A 237 34.33 -13.94 1.29
CA ILE A 237 34.59 -12.50 1.33
C ILE A 237 34.09 -11.95 2.67
N THR A 238 34.99 -11.29 3.41
CA THR A 238 34.64 -10.48 4.58
C THR A 238 34.17 -9.11 4.10
N ARG A 239 33.10 -8.58 4.70
CA ARG A 239 32.54 -7.26 4.34
C ARG A 239 33.35 -6.13 4.97
N ALA A 240 33.45 -5.00 4.27
CA ALA A 240 33.99 -3.77 4.84
C ALA A 240 33.09 -3.22 5.95
N GLU A 241 33.68 -2.65 7.00
CA GLU A 241 32.97 -2.03 8.12
C GLU A 241 32.99 -0.50 8.04
N PHE A 242 31.83 0.13 8.23
CA PHE A 242 31.72 1.58 8.31
C PHE A 242 32.10 2.12 9.69
N LYS A 243 33.04 3.07 9.74
CA LYS A 243 33.43 3.82 10.95
C LYS A 243 32.75 5.20 10.94
N GLY A 244 32.14 5.64 12.04
CA GLY A 244 31.55 7.00 12.16
C GLY A 244 30.05 7.05 12.50
N LYS A 245 29.46 8.24 12.42
CA LYS A 245 28.03 8.51 12.71
C LYS A 245 27.12 8.06 11.56
N ARG A 246 25.82 7.85 11.83
CA ARG A 246 24.83 7.32 10.85
C ARG A 246 24.83 8.05 9.50
N GLN A 247 24.93 9.39 9.49
CA GLN A 247 24.93 10.18 8.25
C GLN A 247 26.22 10.00 7.45
N GLU A 248 27.38 9.93 8.12
CA GLU A 248 28.68 9.68 7.48
C GLU A 248 28.69 8.30 6.83
N LYS A 249 28.18 7.27 7.53
CA LYS A 249 28.04 5.91 6.97
C LYS A 249 27.18 5.89 5.71
N LEU A 250 26.10 6.69 5.70
CA LEU A 250 25.19 6.79 4.56
C LEU A 250 25.88 7.44 3.36
N ALA A 251 26.56 8.56 3.57
CA ALA A 251 27.30 9.26 2.52
C ALA A 251 28.43 8.38 1.94
N GLU A 252 29.16 7.68 2.79
CA GLU A 252 30.23 6.76 2.38
C GLU A 252 29.70 5.58 1.57
N LEU A 253 28.57 4.98 1.97
CA LEU A 253 27.91 3.91 1.23
C LEU A 253 27.55 4.35 -0.20
N TYR A 254 26.95 5.53 -0.36
CA TYR A 254 26.55 6.03 -1.69
C TYR A 254 27.75 6.45 -2.55
N LYS A 255 28.83 6.95 -1.93
CA LYS A 255 30.11 7.17 -2.60
C LYS A 255 30.68 5.86 -3.14
N TRP A 256 30.68 4.78 -2.34
CA TRP A 256 31.12 3.45 -2.80
C TRP A 256 30.23 2.89 -3.90
N ARG A 257 28.89 3.02 -3.79
CA ARG A 257 27.95 2.64 -4.85
C ARG A 257 28.23 3.35 -6.17
N ALA A 258 28.45 4.67 -6.11
CA ALA A 258 28.75 5.49 -7.29
C ALA A 258 30.07 5.07 -7.95
N LYS A 259 31.12 4.85 -7.14
CA LYS A 259 32.44 4.39 -7.61
C LYS A 259 32.35 2.98 -8.23
N ALA A 260 31.70 2.05 -7.55
CA ALA A 260 31.54 0.66 -8.00
C ALA A 260 30.76 0.53 -9.33
N ALA A 261 29.88 1.48 -9.62
CA ALA A 261 29.13 1.54 -10.87
C ALA A 261 29.97 2.01 -12.07
N ILE A 262 31.12 2.64 -11.83
CA ILE A 262 32.05 3.15 -12.85
C ILE A 262 33.23 2.19 -13.01
N GLU A 263 33.81 1.73 -11.90
CA GLU A 263 35.03 0.92 -11.88
C GLU A 263 34.97 -0.22 -10.85
N ALA A 264 35.89 -1.17 -10.98
CA ALA A 264 36.01 -2.27 -10.02
C ALA A 264 36.74 -1.82 -8.74
N ILE A 265 36.18 -2.16 -7.59
CA ILE A 265 36.65 -1.76 -6.25
C ILE A 265 37.14 -2.98 -5.47
N GLU A 266 37.56 -2.81 -4.23
CA GLU A 266 37.99 -3.91 -3.39
C GLU A 266 36.81 -4.88 -3.10
N PRO A 267 37.03 -6.22 -3.14
CA PRO A 267 35.95 -7.20 -3.02
C PRO A 267 35.13 -7.11 -1.72
N ASP A 268 35.75 -6.70 -0.61
CA ASP A 268 35.12 -6.48 0.70
C ASP A 268 34.16 -5.29 0.70
N ILE A 269 34.54 -4.19 0.04
CA ILE A 269 33.70 -3.01 -0.18
C ILE A 269 32.57 -3.34 -1.16
N ALA A 270 32.87 -4.05 -2.25
CA ALA A 270 31.85 -4.49 -3.20
C ALA A 270 30.81 -5.39 -2.54
N ALA A 271 31.22 -6.30 -1.65
CA ALA A 271 30.31 -7.16 -0.89
C ALA A 271 29.36 -6.33 -0.01
N GLU A 272 29.84 -5.30 0.69
CA GLU A 272 28.99 -4.42 1.49
C GLU A 272 27.96 -3.66 0.63
N VAL A 273 28.41 -3.09 -0.49
CA VAL A 273 27.54 -2.39 -1.45
C VAL A 273 26.45 -3.31 -1.99
N LEU A 274 26.80 -4.53 -2.40
CA LEU A 274 25.85 -5.50 -2.96
C LEU A 274 24.88 -6.04 -1.91
N VAL A 275 25.32 -6.20 -0.65
CA VAL A 275 24.44 -6.54 0.48
C VAL A 275 23.37 -5.47 0.69
N GLU A 276 23.76 -4.19 0.74
CA GLU A 276 22.81 -3.09 0.94
C GLU A 276 21.89 -2.93 -0.27
N LEU A 277 22.39 -3.08 -1.49
CA LEU A 277 21.57 -3.08 -2.70
C LEU A 277 20.54 -4.21 -2.68
N ASN A 278 20.94 -5.44 -2.35
CA ASN A 278 20.00 -6.56 -2.24
C ASN A 278 18.93 -6.31 -1.18
N ASN A 279 19.31 -5.70 -0.06
CA ASN A 279 18.34 -5.30 0.96
C ASN A 279 17.31 -4.28 0.41
N GLN A 280 17.77 -3.25 -0.31
CA GLN A 280 16.88 -2.27 -0.95
C GLN A 280 16.00 -2.88 -2.06
N ILE A 281 16.53 -3.84 -2.83
CA ILE A 281 15.76 -4.60 -3.83
C ILE A 281 14.70 -5.47 -3.17
N ASN A 282 15.01 -6.06 -2.02
CA ASN A 282 14.07 -6.89 -1.27
C ASN A 282 12.93 -6.03 -0.67
N SER A 283 13.26 -4.88 -0.06
CA SER A 283 12.25 -3.96 0.47
C SER A 283 11.35 -3.35 -0.61
N SER A 284 11.85 -3.18 -1.84
CA SER A 284 11.07 -2.69 -2.99
C SER A 284 10.29 -3.79 -3.73
N SER A 285 10.35 -5.05 -3.26
CA SER A 285 9.69 -6.20 -3.92
C SER A 285 8.17 -6.28 -3.70
N ASP A 286 7.63 -5.32 -2.94
CA ASP A 286 6.21 -5.17 -2.64
C ASP A 286 5.32 -5.10 -3.89
N TYR A 287 4.06 -5.48 -3.70
CA TYR A 287 3.03 -5.48 -4.74
C TYR A 287 2.93 -4.14 -5.48
N LEU A 288 3.09 -3.01 -4.77
CA LEU A 288 3.04 -1.68 -5.38
C LEU A 288 4.30 -1.36 -6.20
N GLY A 289 5.49 -1.75 -5.75
CA GLY A 289 6.74 -1.56 -6.49
C GLY A 289 6.69 -2.24 -7.85
N GLN A 290 6.12 -3.45 -7.92
CA GLN A 290 5.93 -4.17 -9.17
C GLN A 290 4.93 -3.50 -10.13
N ILE A 291 3.91 -2.80 -9.61
CA ILE A 291 2.97 -2.03 -10.44
C ILE A 291 3.69 -0.78 -10.97
N GLY A 292 4.45 -0.10 -10.11
CA GLY A 292 5.29 1.04 -10.48
C GLY A 292 6.28 0.71 -11.60
N ASP A 293 7.03 -0.40 -11.48
CA ASP A 293 7.96 -0.87 -12.53
C ASP A 293 7.27 -1.07 -13.88
N ARG A 294 6.05 -1.64 -13.89
CA ARG A 294 5.29 -1.81 -15.14
C ARG A 294 4.89 -0.47 -15.73
N SER A 295 4.42 0.45 -14.90
CA SER A 295 4.02 1.81 -15.32
C SER A 295 5.22 2.55 -15.93
N LYS A 296 6.40 2.39 -15.33
CA LYS A 296 7.66 2.86 -15.90
C LYS A 296 7.94 2.26 -17.26
N ILE A 297 7.86 0.93 -17.41
CA ILE A 297 8.07 0.27 -18.72
C ILE A 297 7.11 0.84 -19.78
N LEU A 298 5.83 1.03 -19.44
CA LEU A 298 4.84 1.63 -20.35
C LEU A 298 5.25 3.03 -20.77
N ALA A 299 5.57 3.90 -19.82
CA ALA A 299 5.96 5.29 -20.09
C ALA A 299 7.22 5.40 -20.95
N PHE A 300 8.27 4.64 -20.62
CA PHE A 300 9.56 4.69 -21.35
C PHE A 300 9.49 4.14 -22.77
N ASN A 301 8.59 3.19 -23.03
CA ASN A 301 8.42 2.59 -24.36
C ASN A 301 7.24 3.19 -25.14
N ASN A 302 6.54 4.18 -24.57
CA ASN A 302 5.30 4.75 -25.11
C ASN A 302 4.23 3.68 -25.45
N TYR A 303 4.14 2.64 -24.63
CA TYR A 303 3.19 1.55 -24.79
C TYR A 303 1.93 1.78 -23.97
N THR A 304 0.78 1.40 -24.53
CA THR A 304 -0.43 1.18 -23.73
C THR A 304 -0.36 -0.16 -23.00
N VAL A 305 -1.21 -0.36 -21.99
CA VAL A 305 -1.36 -1.65 -21.30
C VAL A 305 -1.68 -2.77 -22.30
N GLY A 306 -2.58 -2.53 -23.25
CA GLY A 306 -2.94 -3.48 -24.31
C GLY A 306 -1.76 -3.85 -25.20
N GLN A 307 -1.01 -2.85 -25.67
CA GLN A 307 0.20 -3.07 -26.49
C GLN A 307 1.25 -3.89 -25.75
N TYR A 308 1.52 -3.55 -24.49
CA TYR A 308 2.49 -4.26 -23.66
C TYR A 308 2.10 -5.73 -23.40
N LEU A 309 0.83 -5.98 -23.08
CA LEU A 309 0.33 -7.33 -22.88
C LEU A 309 0.30 -8.13 -24.19
N HIS A 310 -0.10 -7.51 -25.31
CA HIS A 310 -0.10 -8.15 -26.63
C HIS A 310 1.33 -8.53 -27.06
N LYS A 311 2.31 -7.64 -26.84
CA LYS A 311 3.72 -7.92 -27.14
C LYS A 311 4.25 -9.15 -26.41
N GLN A 312 3.89 -9.33 -25.14
CA GLN A 312 4.25 -10.53 -24.38
C GLN A 312 3.68 -11.80 -25.01
N ILE A 313 2.40 -11.81 -25.36
CA ILE A 313 1.75 -12.96 -26.01
C ILE A 313 2.35 -13.24 -27.39
N LYS A 314 2.66 -12.20 -28.18
CA LYS A 314 3.33 -12.34 -29.47
C LYS A 314 4.71 -12.98 -29.33
N SER A 315 5.46 -12.66 -28.26
CA SER A 315 6.76 -13.26 -27.99
C SER A 315 6.65 -14.71 -27.49
N ASN A 316 5.66 -15.00 -26.65
CA ASN A 316 5.38 -16.34 -26.15
C ASN A 316 3.88 -16.45 -25.83
N PRO A 317 3.11 -17.21 -26.63
CA PRO A 317 1.67 -17.37 -26.45
C PRO A 317 1.25 -17.94 -25.09
N ASN A 318 2.14 -18.69 -24.44
CA ASN A 318 1.88 -19.29 -23.13
C ASN A 318 2.19 -18.36 -21.96
N THR A 319 2.52 -17.08 -22.22
CA THR A 319 2.82 -16.11 -21.18
C THR A 319 1.61 -15.84 -20.29
N ARG A 320 1.78 -16.03 -18.98
CA ARG A 320 0.72 -15.78 -18.01
C ARG A 320 0.50 -14.27 -17.82
N LEU A 321 -0.63 -13.77 -18.32
CA LEU A 321 -1.07 -12.38 -18.06
C LEU A 321 -1.82 -12.20 -16.73
N LYS A 322 -2.25 -13.31 -16.10
CA LYS A 322 -2.97 -13.27 -14.82
C LYS A 322 -2.03 -12.83 -13.69
N ASN A 323 -2.51 -11.91 -12.85
CA ASN A 323 -1.77 -11.25 -11.76
C ASN A 323 -0.73 -10.21 -12.20
N GLN A 324 -0.67 -9.87 -13.49
CA GLN A 324 0.00 -8.64 -13.93
C GLN A 324 -0.94 -7.46 -13.68
N VAL A 325 -0.66 -6.68 -12.63
CA VAL A 325 -1.50 -5.54 -12.23
C VAL A 325 -0.83 -4.24 -12.69
N PHE A 326 -1.65 -3.31 -13.16
CA PHE A 326 -1.26 -1.97 -13.59
C PHE A 326 -2.03 -0.94 -12.78
N TYR A 327 -1.52 0.30 -12.72
CA TYR A 327 -2.27 1.38 -12.11
C TYR A 327 -3.50 1.72 -12.93
N ARG A 328 -4.48 2.34 -12.29
CA ARG A 328 -5.66 2.85 -13.01
C ARG A 328 -5.27 3.93 -14.02
N GLN A 329 -4.29 4.77 -13.68
CA GLN A 329 -3.79 5.80 -14.59
C GLN A 329 -3.34 5.20 -15.92
N ASP A 330 -2.55 4.10 -15.91
CA ASP A 330 -2.11 3.43 -17.14
C ASP A 330 -3.28 2.98 -18.05
N TYR A 331 -4.42 2.61 -17.45
CA TYR A 331 -5.64 2.25 -18.19
C TYR A 331 -6.42 3.48 -18.66
N GLU A 332 -6.39 4.57 -17.90
CA GLU A 332 -6.99 5.86 -18.30
C GLU A 332 -6.21 6.45 -19.48
N ASP A 333 -4.87 6.43 -19.44
CA ASP A 333 -3.99 6.87 -20.52
C ASP A 333 -4.17 6.01 -21.78
N GLU A 334 -4.30 4.69 -21.62
CA GLU A 334 -4.65 3.80 -22.73
C GLU A 334 -6.03 4.12 -23.30
N PHE A 335 -7.03 4.32 -22.45
CA PHE A 335 -8.38 4.67 -22.88
C PHE A 335 -8.36 5.95 -23.71
N ASP A 336 -7.67 6.99 -23.24
CA ASP A 336 -7.54 8.27 -23.94
C ASP A 336 -6.84 8.07 -25.29
N LYS A 337 -5.70 7.37 -25.32
CA LYS A 337 -4.98 7.10 -26.59
C LYS A 337 -5.83 6.34 -27.60
N ILE A 338 -6.58 5.32 -27.15
CA ILE A 338 -7.50 4.57 -28.02
C ILE A 338 -8.63 5.48 -28.50
N TRP A 339 -9.25 6.25 -27.59
CA TRP A 339 -10.35 7.16 -27.93
C TRP A 339 -9.92 8.20 -28.95
N ASP A 340 -8.82 8.91 -28.69
CA ASP A 340 -8.27 9.96 -29.55
C ASP A 340 -7.88 9.44 -30.93
N THR A 341 -7.40 8.19 -30.99
CA THR A 341 -7.07 7.54 -32.26
C THR A 341 -8.31 7.19 -33.05
N GLN A 342 -9.33 6.58 -32.41
CA GLN A 342 -10.55 6.17 -33.10
C GLN A 342 -11.47 7.36 -33.44
N ALA A 343 -11.51 8.40 -32.63
CA ALA A 343 -12.33 9.59 -32.85
C ALA A 343 -11.97 10.33 -34.14
N LYS A 344 -10.71 10.25 -34.58
CA LYS A 344 -10.27 10.77 -35.90
C LYS A 344 -11.00 10.09 -37.07
N TYR A 345 -11.40 8.83 -36.91
CA TYR A 345 -12.07 8.04 -37.94
C TYR A 345 -13.59 8.00 -37.77
N TYR A 346 -14.10 8.23 -36.56
CA TYR A 346 -15.53 8.17 -36.21
C TYR A 346 -16.01 9.41 -35.42
N PRO A 347 -15.80 10.64 -35.94
CA PRO A 347 -16.06 11.88 -35.18
C PRO A 347 -17.54 12.12 -34.90
N GLN A 348 -18.45 11.53 -35.68
CA GLN A 348 -19.90 11.68 -35.47
C GLN A 348 -20.41 10.84 -34.29
N GLN A 349 -19.79 9.68 -34.04
CA GLN A 349 -20.19 8.77 -32.97
C GLN A 349 -19.37 8.99 -31.69
N LEU A 350 -18.08 9.34 -31.82
CA LEU A 350 -17.14 9.47 -30.70
C LEU A 350 -16.97 10.94 -30.31
N THR A 351 -18.00 11.51 -29.67
CA THR A 351 -17.98 12.89 -29.17
C THR A 351 -17.28 13.00 -27.81
N ASP A 352 -16.87 14.21 -27.44
CA ASP A 352 -16.24 14.47 -26.14
C ASP A 352 -17.21 14.25 -24.96
N GLU A 353 -18.49 14.56 -25.13
CA GLU A 353 -19.52 14.29 -24.11
C GLU A 353 -19.64 12.78 -23.86
N LEU A 354 -19.62 11.98 -24.92
CA LEU A 354 -19.67 10.53 -24.81
C LEU A 354 -18.37 9.98 -24.18
N ARG A 355 -17.22 10.59 -24.51
CA ARG A 355 -15.92 10.25 -23.91
C ARG A 355 -15.97 10.41 -22.40
N GLU A 356 -16.43 11.56 -21.90
CA GLU A 356 -16.55 11.85 -20.47
C GLU A 356 -17.54 10.91 -19.78
N GLU A 357 -18.71 10.66 -20.39
CA GLU A 357 -19.69 9.71 -19.87
C GLU A 357 -19.07 8.31 -19.73
N ILE A 358 -18.44 7.80 -20.80
CA ILE A 358 -17.87 6.46 -20.81
C ILE A 358 -16.67 6.35 -19.87
N LYS A 359 -15.76 7.33 -19.87
CA LYS A 359 -14.54 7.32 -19.05
C LYS A 359 -14.85 7.50 -17.58
N ASP A 360 -15.43 8.64 -17.22
CA ASP A 360 -15.43 9.14 -15.84
C ASP A 360 -16.65 8.68 -15.06
N VAL A 361 -17.81 8.60 -15.73
CA VAL A 361 -19.08 8.19 -15.11
C VAL A 361 -19.24 6.67 -15.13
N VAL A 362 -18.80 6.01 -16.21
CA VAL A 362 -18.97 4.56 -16.37
C VAL A 362 -17.71 3.78 -16.00
N ILE A 363 -16.65 3.78 -16.81
CA ILE A 363 -15.53 2.85 -16.71
C ILE A 363 -14.72 3.06 -15.43
N PHE A 364 -14.26 4.28 -15.16
CA PHE A 364 -13.31 4.58 -14.08
C PHE A 364 -13.96 5.07 -12.79
N TYR A 365 -15.27 5.35 -12.80
CA TYR A 365 -16.03 5.74 -11.62
C TYR A 365 -15.82 4.79 -10.44
N GLN A 366 -15.52 5.36 -9.27
CA GLN A 366 -15.41 4.64 -8.01
C GLN A 366 -16.11 5.44 -6.91
N ARG A 367 -17.04 4.79 -6.21
CA ARG A 367 -17.73 5.40 -5.07
C ARG A 367 -16.72 5.83 -4.00
N PRO A 368 -16.92 6.98 -3.35
CA PRO A 368 -16.08 7.41 -2.24
C PRO A 368 -16.16 6.43 -1.07
N LEU A 369 -15.20 6.56 -0.15
CA LEU A 369 -15.24 5.83 1.12
C LEU A 369 -16.53 6.17 1.86
N LYS A 370 -17.13 5.15 2.49
CA LYS A 370 -18.31 5.38 3.31
C LYS A 370 -17.93 6.21 4.53
N SER A 371 -18.70 7.26 4.80
CA SER A 371 -18.59 8.01 6.05
C SER A 371 -18.62 7.06 7.26
N GLN A 372 -17.62 7.20 8.13
CA GLN A 372 -17.53 6.50 9.41
C GLN A 372 -17.79 7.46 10.59
N LYS A 373 -18.45 8.61 10.35
CA LYS A 373 -18.73 9.61 11.40
C LYS A 373 -19.44 9.02 12.63
N GLY A 374 -20.28 8.00 12.43
CA GLY A 374 -20.96 7.29 13.53
C GLY A 374 -20.05 6.41 14.40
N LEU A 375 -18.84 6.07 13.92
CA LEU A 375 -17.84 5.32 14.70
C LEU A 375 -16.95 6.22 15.57
N ILE A 376 -16.99 7.54 15.37
CA ILE A 376 -16.23 8.49 16.17
C ILE A 376 -16.85 8.51 17.58
N SER A 377 -16.04 8.44 18.64
CA SER A 377 -16.56 8.48 20.02
C SER A 377 -17.29 9.79 20.32
N LEU A 378 -18.20 9.74 21.29
CA LEU A 378 -18.82 10.93 21.87
C LEU A 378 -17.86 11.59 22.86
N CYS A 379 -18.01 12.89 23.09
CA CYS A 379 -17.32 13.61 24.16
C CYS A 379 -17.62 12.96 25.51
N GLU A 380 -16.62 12.81 26.37
CA GLU A 380 -16.78 12.19 27.69
C GLU A 380 -17.54 13.09 28.66
N PHE A 381 -17.37 14.42 28.54
CA PHE A 381 -17.97 15.41 29.42
C PHE A 381 -19.36 15.87 28.99
N GLU A 382 -19.64 15.93 27.68
CA GLU A 382 -20.85 16.53 27.12
C GLU A 382 -21.82 15.49 26.53
N SER A 383 -21.83 14.28 27.09
CA SER A 383 -22.72 13.22 26.63
C SER A 383 -23.79 12.89 27.66
N GLU A 384 -25.02 12.69 27.21
CA GLU A 384 -26.19 12.40 28.05
C GLU A 384 -26.87 11.11 27.58
N GLU A 385 -27.42 10.33 28.51
CA GLU A 385 -28.32 9.22 28.17
C GLU A 385 -29.75 9.74 28.00
N LYS A 386 -30.32 9.53 26.81
CA LYS A 386 -31.72 9.89 26.52
C LYS A 386 -32.52 8.64 26.19
N GLU A 387 -33.75 8.59 26.67
CA GLU A 387 -34.71 7.56 26.30
C GLU A 387 -35.34 7.90 24.96
N ILE A 388 -35.15 7.01 23.99
CA ILE A 388 -35.74 7.13 22.67
C ILE A 388 -36.65 5.95 22.40
N ASN A 389 -37.81 6.23 21.78
CA ASN A 389 -38.72 5.19 21.33
C ASN A 389 -38.30 4.75 19.92
N VAL A 390 -37.81 3.52 19.79
CA VAL A 390 -37.47 2.93 18.49
C VAL A 390 -38.32 1.69 18.30
N ASN A 391 -39.23 1.75 17.33
CA ASN A 391 -40.16 0.66 16.98
C ASN A 391 -41.00 0.18 18.18
N GLY A 392 -41.53 1.12 18.98
CA GLY A 392 -42.41 0.81 20.12
C GLY A 392 -41.69 0.32 21.39
N LYS A 393 -40.34 0.35 21.42
CA LYS A 393 -39.54 0.00 22.60
C LYS A 393 -38.71 1.19 23.04
N THR A 394 -38.83 1.55 24.31
CA THR A 394 -37.97 2.55 24.96
C THR A 394 -36.56 2.00 25.10
N LYS A 395 -35.58 2.71 24.53
CA LYS A 395 -34.15 2.38 24.65
C LYS A 395 -33.40 3.60 25.16
N LYS A 396 -32.49 3.37 26.11
CA LYS A 396 -31.50 4.37 26.51
C LYS A 396 -30.41 4.45 25.43
N GLN A 397 -30.21 5.64 24.89
CA GLN A 397 -29.12 5.92 23.96
C GLN A 397 -28.29 7.10 24.47
N ARG A 398 -26.97 6.91 24.52
CA ARG A 398 -26.03 8.00 24.79
C ARG A 398 -25.94 8.92 23.56
N MET A 399 -26.21 10.20 23.77
CA MET A 399 -26.21 11.25 22.76
C MET A 399 -25.30 12.39 23.21
N GLY A 400 -24.67 13.09 22.27
CA GLY A 400 -23.76 14.19 22.56
C GLY A 400 -22.95 14.60 21.33
N PRO A 401 -22.08 15.61 21.45
CA PRO A 401 -21.13 15.95 20.41
C PRO A 401 -20.08 14.84 20.28
N ARG A 402 -19.53 14.70 19.06
CA ARG A 402 -18.41 13.79 18.79
C ARG A 402 -17.10 14.44 19.24
N VAL A 403 -16.11 13.62 19.60
CA VAL A 403 -14.79 14.12 20.00
C VAL A 403 -14.13 14.98 18.91
N ALA A 404 -13.38 15.99 19.34
CA ALA A 404 -12.64 16.87 18.44
C ALA A 404 -11.56 16.08 17.65
N PRO A 405 -11.38 16.35 16.35
CA PRO A 405 -10.33 15.71 15.57
C PRO A 405 -8.95 16.22 16.03
N LYS A 406 -7.93 15.36 15.93
CA LYS A 406 -6.56 15.75 16.31
C LYS A 406 -6.06 16.98 15.55
N SER A 407 -6.42 17.13 14.27
CA SER A 407 -6.02 18.28 13.45
C SER A 407 -6.76 19.57 13.78
N SER A 408 -7.69 19.58 14.76
CA SER A 408 -8.35 20.81 15.19
C SER A 408 -7.36 21.71 15.93
N PRO A 409 -7.30 23.02 15.64
CA PRO A 409 -6.47 23.97 16.39
C PRO A 409 -6.72 23.90 17.90
N VAL A 410 -7.99 23.84 18.31
CA VAL A 410 -8.38 23.72 19.73
C VAL A 410 -7.85 22.44 20.37
N PHE A 411 -7.83 21.32 19.63
CA PHE A 411 -7.26 20.07 20.15
C PHE A 411 -5.74 20.16 20.27
N GLN A 412 -5.07 20.78 19.29
CA GLN A 412 -3.62 20.96 19.31
C GLN A 412 -3.20 21.85 20.48
N GLU A 413 -3.86 22.98 20.67
CA GLU A 413 -3.64 23.89 21.80
C GLU A 413 -3.84 23.17 23.14
N PHE A 414 -4.98 22.49 23.32
CA PHE A 414 -5.22 21.66 24.50
C PHE A 414 -4.08 20.64 24.73
N LYS A 415 -3.60 20.01 23.65
CA LYS A 415 -2.56 18.99 23.75
C LYS A 415 -1.20 19.58 24.11
N VAL A 416 -0.83 20.73 23.55
CA VAL A 416 0.40 21.46 23.90
C VAL A 416 0.36 21.82 25.39
N TRP A 417 -0.71 22.45 25.86
CA TRP A 417 -0.87 22.78 27.27
C TRP A 417 -0.87 21.56 28.18
N GLN A 418 -1.52 20.47 27.78
CA GLN A 418 -1.46 19.21 28.51
C GLN A 418 -0.02 18.68 28.62
N VAL A 419 0.76 18.74 27.54
CA VAL A 419 2.17 18.31 27.55
C VAL A 419 2.98 19.21 28.47
N LEU A 420 2.94 20.54 28.27
CA LEU A 420 3.66 21.52 29.09
C LEU A 420 3.34 21.40 30.59
N ASN A 421 2.08 21.13 30.94
CA ASN A 421 1.67 20.93 32.33
C ASN A 421 2.20 19.64 32.96
N ASN A 422 2.52 18.63 32.14
CA ASN A 422 3.01 17.33 32.57
C ASN A 422 4.54 17.20 32.46
N VAL A 423 5.25 18.19 31.91
CA VAL A 423 6.72 18.18 31.87
C VAL A 423 7.27 18.36 33.29
N GLU A 424 8.16 17.44 33.67
CA GLU A 424 8.92 17.49 34.91
C GLU A 424 10.41 17.55 34.57
N ILE A 425 11.12 18.46 35.23
CA ILE A 425 12.56 18.66 35.12
C ILE A 425 13.20 18.05 36.36
N MET A 426 14.21 17.22 36.15
CA MET A 426 15.05 16.66 37.21
C MET A 426 16.50 17.06 36.92
N VAL A 427 17.13 17.70 37.89
CA VAL A 427 18.57 17.98 37.90
C VAL A 427 19.22 17.00 38.86
N GLU A 428 20.42 16.52 38.53
CA GLU A 428 21.13 15.54 39.35
C GLU A 428 21.39 16.09 40.75
N GLY A 429 20.81 15.44 41.77
CA GLY A 429 20.85 15.87 43.17
C GLY A 429 19.59 16.59 43.69
N ASP A 430 18.67 16.99 42.79
CA ASP A 430 17.43 17.69 43.15
C ASP A 430 16.17 16.83 43.02
N SER A 431 15.11 17.24 43.73
CA SER A 431 13.77 16.66 43.54
C SER A 431 13.17 17.12 42.21
N PRO A 432 12.44 16.24 41.49
CA PRO A 432 11.79 16.60 40.24
C PRO A 432 10.80 17.76 40.47
N ARG A 433 10.87 18.79 39.62
CA ARG A 433 9.97 19.95 39.65
C ARG A 433 9.20 20.07 38.35
N ARG A 434 8.00 20.66 38.41
CA ARG A 434 7.23 21.04 37.21
C ARG A 434 7.69 22.38 36.67
N LEU A 435 7.36 22.63 35.40
CA LEU A 435 7.51 23.95 34.79
C LEU A 435 6.66 24.99 35.53
N THR A 436 7.24 26.17 35.74
CA THR A 436 6.52 27.39 36.16
C THR A 436 5.63 27.90 35.03
N LEU A 437 4.67 28.79 35.34
CA LEU A 437 3.77 29.34 34.31
C LEU A 437 4.54 30.11 33.23
N GLU A 438 5.52 30.94 33.63
CA GLU A 438 6.37 31.70 32.71
C GLU A 438 7.19 30.78 31.77
N GLU A 439 7.73 29.68 32.29
CA GLU A 439 8.44 28.68 31.47
C GLU A 439 7.50 28.02 30.45
N LYS A 440 6.24 27.76 30.82
CA LYS A 440 5.25 27.18 29.90
C LYS A 440 4.84 28.15 28.81
N GLU A 441 4.55 29.41 29.15
CA GLU A 441 4.18 30.45 28.19
C GLU A 441 5.29 30.67 27.17
N LYS A 442 6.55 30.77 27.63
CA LYS A 442 7.71 30.87 26.74
C LYS A 442 7.85 29.69 25.78
N LEU A 443 7.53 28.47 26.22
CA LEU A 443 7.58 27.27 25.38
C LEU A 443 6.36 27.12 24.47
N TYR A 444 5.24 27.78 24.79
CA TYR A 444 4.05 27.78 23.96
C TYR A 444 4.20 28.74 22.77
N ASP A 445 4.84 29.88 23.00
CA ASP A 445 5.06 30.93 21.98
C ASP A 445 6.31 30.71 21.11
N ALA A 446 7.18 29.75 21.48
CA ALA A 446 8.40 29.39 20.76
C ALA A 446 8.13 28.34 19.67
#